data_AF-A0A358L236-F1
#
_entry.id   AF-A0A358L236-F1
#
_cell.length_a   1.000
_cell.length_b   1.000
_cell.length_c   1.000
_cell.angle_alpha   90.00
_cell.angle_beta   90.00
_cell.angle_gamma   90.00
#
_symmetry.space_group_name_H-M   'P 1'
#
loop_
_entity.id
_entity.type
_entity.pdbx_description
1 polymer ?
#
loop_
_entity_poly.entity_id
_entity_poly.type
_entity_poly.pdbx_seq_one_letter_code
_entity_poly.pdbx_strand_id
1 'polypeptide(L)' 'MMPSQQETLGQIVVEILRSGKNINRKAICSKLLRRLELASDAGQEKHYHELIGMLFGRED' A
#
# COMPACT_ATOMS: atom_id res chain seq x y z
N MET A 1 15.71 -6.50 -3.09
CA MET A 1 15.17 -6.61 -1.72
C MET A 1 13.88 -5.80 -1.69
N MET A 2 12.78 -6.38 -1.22
CA MET A 2 11.49 -5.68 -1.15
C MET A 2 11.48 -4.75 0.07
N PRO A 3 10.90 -3.54 -0.01
CA PRO A 3 10.70 -2.71 1.17
C PRO A 3 9.80 -3.45 2.18
N SER A 4 10.00 -3.18 3.46
CA SER A 4 9.07 -3.64 4.49
C SER A 4 7.68 -3.04 4.33
N GLN A 5 6.72 -3.60 5.04
CA GLN A 5 5.34 -3.11 5.04
C GLN A 5 5.25 -1.66 5.53
N GLN A 6 5.98 -1.34 6.60
CA GLN A 6 6.04 0.02 7.14
C GLN A 6 6.69 1.01 6.17
N GLU A 7 7.79 0.63 5.52
CA GLU A 7 8.43 1.48 4.50
C GLU A 7 7.50 1.74 3.32
N THR A 8 6.78 0.72 2.85
CA THR A 8 5.83 0.84 1.75
C THR A 8 4.68 1.79 2.10
N LEU A 9 4.09 1.64 3.30
CA LEU A 9 3.05 2.54 3.79
C LEU A 9 3.58 3.97 3.96
N GLY A 10 4.79 4.14 4.50
CA GLY A 10 5.44 5.44 4.62
C GLY A 10 5.61 6.13 3.27
N GLN A 11 6.06 5.42 2.24
CA GLN A 11 6.16 5.95 0.87
C GLN A 11 4.80 6.39 0.32
N ILE A 12 3.75 5.60 0.54
CA ILE A 12 2.39 5.94 0.10
C ILE A 12 1.88 7.19 0.82
N VAL A 13 2.11 7.31 2.12
CA VAL A 13 1.76 8.49 2.91
C VAL A 13 2.45 9.74 2.37
N VAL A 14 3.77 9.66 2.12
CA VAL A 14 4.53 10.76 1.52
C VAL A 14 3.99 11.14 0.14
N GLU A 15 3.64 10.15 -0.69
CA GLU A 15 3.06 10.38 -2.01
C GLU A 15 1.70 11.09 -1.94
N ILE A 16 0.83 10.68 -1.00
CA ILE A 16 -0.47 11.31 -0.76
C ILE A 16 -0.29 12.76 -0.32
N LEU A 17 0.59 13.02 0.66
CA LEU A 17 0.87 14.36 1.17
C LEU A 17 1.43 15.29 0.08
N ARG A 18 2.40 14.81 -0.72
CA ARG A 18 2.97 15.57 -1.84
C ARG A 18 1.95 15.89 -2.93
N SER A 19 0.88 15.09 -3.04
CA SER A 19 -0.24 15.37 -3.95
C SER A 19 -1.28 16.35 -3.39
N GLY A 20 -1.05 16.90 -2.19
CA GLY A 20 -1.99 17.82 -1.52
C GLY A 20 -3.29 17.15 -1.06
N LYS A 21 -3.30 15.81 -0.93
CA LYS A 21 -4.50 15.04 -0.55
C LYS A 21 -4.45 14.67 0.92
N ASN A 22 -5.64 14.55 1.52
CA ASN A 22 -5.78 14.04 2.88
C ASN A 22 -5.41 12.56 2.96
N ILE A 23 -4.67 12.19 4.00
CA ILE A 23 -4.39 10.80 4.33
C ILE A 23 -5.65 10.19 4.93
N ASN A 24 -6.16 9.15 4.29
CA ASN A 24 -7.25 8.33 4.80
C ASN A 24 -7.16 6.93 4.20
N ARG A 25 -7.92 5.97 4.76
CA ARG A 25 -7.94 4.59 4.30
C ARG A 25 -8.20 4.47 2.79
N LYS A 26 -9.15 5.25 2.25
CA LYS A 26 -9.50 5.24 0.81
C LYS A 26 -8.30 5.65 -0.05
N ALA A 27 -7.60 6.73 0.31
CA ALA A 27 -6.43 7.22 -0.43
C ALA A 27 -5.29 6.20 -0.40
N ILE A 28 -5.04 5.57 0.74
CA ILE A 28 -4.01 4.52 0.90
C ILE A 28 -4.39 3.28 0.07
N CYS A 29 -5.62 2.77 0.20
CA CYS A 29 -6.08 1.61 -0.56
C CYS A 29 -6.03 1.85 -2.07
N SER A 30 -6.38 3.06 -2.54
CA SER A 30 -6.31 3.39 -3.97
C SER A 30 -4.88 3.32 -4.51
N LYS A 31 -3.88 3.77 -3.73
CA LYS A 31 -2.46 3.66 -4.09
C LYS A 31 -1.97 2.21 -4.06
N LEU A 32 -2.37 1.43 -3.06
CA LEU A 32 -2.03 0.00 -2.97
C LEU A 32 -2.60 -0.80 -4.14
N LEU A 33 -3.89 -0.60 -4.45
CA LEU A 33 -4.54 -1.26 -5.59
C LEU A 33 -3.83 -0.91 -6.91
N ARG A 34 -3.46 0.36 -7.10
CA ARG A 34 -2.71 0.75 -8.29
C ARG A 34 -1.33 0.10 -8.38
N ARG A 35 -0.64 -0.10 -7.26
CA ARG A 35 0.66 -0.80 -7.24
C ARG A 35 0.48 -2.30 -7.46
N LEU A 36 -0.59 -2.90 -6.94
CA LEU A 36 -0.98 -4.29 -7.18
C LEU A 36 -1.28 -4.54 -8.66
N GLU A 37 -2.03 -3.66 -9.33
CA GLU A 37 -2.27 -3.74 -10.79
C GLU A 37 -0.99 -3.71 -11.64
N LEU A 38 0.08 -3.11 -11.11
CA LEU A 38 1.36 -2.93 -11.79
C LEU A 38 2.45 -3.90 -11.27
N ALA A 39 2.09 -4.80 -10.36
CA ALA A 39 3.02 -5.79 -9.83
C ALA A 39 3.46 -6.75 -10.94
N SER A 40 4.76 -7.05 -10.96
CA SER A 40 5.37 -7.90 -12.00
C SER A 40 5.67 -9.31 -11.51
N ASP A 41 5.53 -9.56 -10.21
CA ASP A 41 5.85 -10.84 -9.59
C ASP A 41 4.96 -11.15 -8.38
N ALA A 42 4.82 -12.44 -8.09
CA ALA A 42 3.97 -12.95 -7.02
C ALA A 42 4.37 -12.46 -5.62
N GLY A 43 5.65 -12.10 -5.43
CA GLY A 43 6.11 -11.51 -4.17
C GLY A 43 5.53 -10.11 -3.97
N GLN A 44 5.55 -9.27 -5.01
CA GLN A 44 4.93 -7.95 -4.98
C GLN A 44 3.42 -8.04 -4.79
N GLU A 45 2.75 -8.95 -5.49
CA GLU A 45 1.31 -9.17 -5.33
C GLU A 45 0.96 -9.55 -3.88
N LYS A 46 1.67 -10.54 -3.32
CA LYS A 46 1.49 -10.97 -1.93
C LYS A 46 1.72 -9.81 -0.96
N HIS A 47 2.79 -9.05 -1.14
CA HIS A 47 3.14 -7.91 -0.29
C HIS A 47 2.05 -6.85 -0.25
N TYR A 48 1.48 -6.48 -1.41
CA TYR A 48 0.38 -5.51 -1.46
C TYR A 48 -0.93 -6.10 -0.91
N HIS A 49 -1.19 -7.39 -1.10
CA HIS A 49 -2.35 -8.06 -0.48
C HIS A 49 -2.29 -8.06 1.06
N GLU A 50 -1.13 -8.30 1.65
CA GLU A 50 -0.91 -8.23 3.10
C GLU A 50 -1.19 -6.81 3.63
N LEU A 51 -0.66 -5.75 2.99
CA LEU A 51 -0.96 -4.36 3.36
C LEU A 51 -2.45 -4.03 3.28
N ILE A 52 -3.13 -4.56 2.27
CA ILE A 52 -4.57 -4.40 2.14
C ILE A 52 -5.27 -5.13 3.30
N GLY A 53 -4.84 -6.34 3.65
CA GLY A 53 -5.31 -7.10 4.81
C GLY A 53 -5.18 -6.32 6.12
N MET A 54 -3.98 -5.78 6.40
CA MET A 54 -3.67 -4.90 7.53
C MET A 54 -4.69 -3.76 7.67
N LEU A 55 -4.96 -3.04 6.58
CA LEU A 55 -5.87 -1.88 6.59
C LEU A 55 -7.34 -2.24 6.82
N PHE A 56 -7.73 -3.48 6.51
CA PHE A 56 -9.07 -4.00 6.75
C PHE A 56 -9.21 -4.74 8.08
N GLY A 57 -8.14 -4.87 8.87
CA GLY A 57 -8.15 -5.62 10.12
C GLY A 57 -8.43 -7.10 9.90
N ARG A 58 -7.96 -7.66 8.78
CA ARG A 58 -8.11 -9.09 8.44
C ARG A 58 -6.90 -9.92 8.87
N GLU A 59 -6.12 -9.41 9.80
CA GLU A 59 -4.98 -10.10 10.40
C GLU A 59 -5.31 -10.46 11.84
N ASP A 60 -6.01 -11.58 11.98
CA ASP A 60 -6.05 -12.46 13.16
C ASP A 60 -5.95 -13.90 12.65
#